data_AF-A0A2P1PA20-F1
#
_entry.id   AF-A0A2P1PA20-F1
#
_cell.length_a   1.000
_cell.length_b   1.000
_cell.length_c   1.000
_cell.angle_alpha   90.00
_cell.angle_beta   90.00
_cell.angle_gamma   90.00
#
_symmetry.space_group_name_H-M   'P 1'
#
loop_
_entity.id
_entity.type
_entity.pdbx_description
1 polymer ?
#
loop_
_entity_poly.entity_id
_entity_poly.type
_entity_poly.pdbx_seq_one_letter_code
_entity_poly.pdbx_strand_id
1 'polypeptide(L)'
;MDIKISDYNPLWPNIFEQEASKIKQALRKCKLYHIGSTSVPNLASKPIIDIIAEVNDITLADVLLTQIGYRYKGEYNLPLRRLYDKSGKIYLHVHKTGSPEIESNLVFRDYLRQNKGARDEYAALKIELAKDRANAQKAPTGITKYNLGKHQFIADVLNKAEFRGLCVRFVSCEQEYYYNMTHIFPDDASCKHFVLYEGAKLIAAACLKIQGNHASIIAAKGKNLNYLLKFILKWWGAITN
;
A
#
# COMPACT_ATOMS: atom_id res chain seq x y z
N MET A 1 -13.55 -8.82 14.43
CA MET A 1 -14.00 -7.41 14.43
C MET A 1 -14.66 -7.14 13.09
N ASP A 2 -15.87 -6.61 13.09
CA ASP A 2 -16.63 -6.33 11.86
C ASP A 2 -16.07 -5.12 11.11
N ILE A 3 -16.18 -5.13 9.78
CA ILE A 3 -15.83 -3.98 8.94
C ILE A 3 -17.00 -3.00 8.99
N LYS A 4 -16.81 -1.88 9.68
CA LYS A 4 -17.81 -0.80 9.75
C LYS A 4 -17.52 0.23 8.67
N ILE A 5 -18.45 0.36 7.73
CA ILE A 5 -18.49 1.46 6.75
C ILE A 5 -19.43 2.53 7.29
N SER A 6 -19.00 3.78 7.20
CA SER A 6 -19.77 4.96 7.59
C SER A 6 -19.91 5.89 6.39
N ASP A 7 -20.96 6.69 6.39
CA ASP A 7 -21.12 7.77 5.43
C ASP A 7 -19.95 8.75 5.50
N TYR A 8 -19.78 9.51 4.41
CA TYR A 8 -18.73 10.50 4.34
C TYR A 8 -18.90 11.54 5.46
N ASN A 9 -17.83 11.76 6.22
CA ASN A 9 -17.81 12.79 7.25
C ASN A 9 -17.05 14.03 6.73
N PRO A 10 -17.70 15.21 6.62
CA PRO A 10 -17.05 16.44 6.15
C PRO A 10 -15.95 16.96 7.08
N LEU A 11 -15.80 16.40 8.29
CA LEU A 11 -14.69 16.71 9.20
C LEU A 11 -13.41 15.93 8.89
N TRP A 12 -13.44 14.89 8.04
CA TRP A 12 -12.24 14.11 7.71
C TRP A 12 -11.08 14.96 7.13
N PRO A 13 -11.30 15.92 6.22
CA PRO A 13 -10.25 16.84 5.79
C PRO A 13 -9.64 17.64 6.95
N ASN A 14 -10.45 18.11 7.90
CA ASN A 14 -9.93 18.85 9.07
C ASN A 14 -9.09 17.95 9.99
N ILE A 15 -9.50 16.69 10.18
CA ILE A 15 -8.71 15.71 10.95
C ILE A 15 -7.37 15.46 10.24
N PHE A 16 -7.37 15.35 8.91
CA PHE A 16 -6.15 15.27 8.12
C PHE A 16 -5.25 16.48 8.34
N GLU A 17 -5.75 17.71 8.18
CA GLU A 17 -4.94 18.93 8.31
C GLU A 17 -4.31 19.07 9.71
N GLN A 18 -5.08 18.78 10.76
CA GLN A 18 -4.59 18.80 12.14
C GLN A 18 -3.48 17.79 12.37
N GLU A 19 -3.62 16.57 11.86
CA GLU A 19 -2.59 15.54 12.01
C GLU A 19 -1.38 15.81 11.10
N ALA A 20 -1.61 16.30 9.89
CA ALA A 20 -0.56 16.69 8.95
C ALA A 20 0.35 17.77 9.54
N SER A 21 -0.21 18.75 10.26
CA SER A 21 0.57 19.76 10.99
C SER A 21 1.54 19.12 12.00
N LYS A 22 1.07 18.16 12.80
CA LYS A 22 1.91 17.44 13.79
C LYS A 22 3.00 16.62 13.12
N ILE A 23 2.67 15.89 12.05
CA ILE A 23 3.64 15.10 11.29
C ILE A 23 4.69 16.01 10.66
N LYS A 24 4.27 17.15 10.10
CA LYS A 24 5.17 18.13 9.48
C LYS A 24 6.14 18.73 10.50
N GLN A 25 5.69 19.00 11.73
CA GLN A 25 6.56 19.45 12.82
C GLN A 25 7.60 18.39 13.20
N ALA A 26 7.18 17.12 13.28
CA ALA A 26 8.08 16.02 13.63
C ALA A 26 9.12 15.73 12.52
N LEU A 27 8.68 15.55 11.27
CA LEU A 27 9.54 15.15 10.15
C LEU A 27 10.27 16.33 9.46
N ARG A 28 9.78 17.57 9.65
CA ARG A 28 10.27 18.84 9.09
C ARG A 28 10.26 18.93 7.56
N LYS A 29 11.04 18.11 6.87
CA LYS A 29 11.23 18.13 5.40
C LYS A 29 10.42 17.03 4.73
N CYS A 30 9.09 17.15 4.80
CA CYS A 30 8.16 16.21 4.17
C CYS A 30 7.06 16.93 3.37
N LYS A 31 6.55 16.25 2.33
CA LYS A 31 5.26 16.58 1.72
C LYS A 31 4.22 15.59 2.22
N LEU A 32 3.00 16.08 2.46
CA LEU A 32 1.92 15.29 3.05
C LEU A 32 0.71 15.29 2.12
N TYR A 33 0.13 14.10 1.92
CA TYR A 33 -1.02 13.93 1.05
C TYR A 33 -2.12 13.16 1.78
N HIS A 34 -3.32 13.72 1.83
CA HIS A 34 -4.52 12.98 2.23
C HIS A 34 -4.88 12.03 1.09
N ILE A 35 -4.87 10.73 1.38
CA ILE A 35 -5.17 9.67 0.43
C ILE A 35 -6.27 8.75 0.98
N GLY A 36 -6.57 7.67 0.27
CA GLY A 36 -7.60 6.72 0.67
C GLY A 36 -9.01 7.32 0.56
N SER A 37 -10.02 6.55 0.96
CA SER A 37 -11.42 6.93 0.73
C SER A 37 -11.86 8.15 1.54
N THR A 38 -11.27 8.42 2.71
CA THR A 38 -11.64 9.59 3.53
C THR A 38 -11.20 10.92 2.93
N SER A 39 -10.32 10.88 1.92
CA SER A 39 -9.92 12.04 1.13
C SER A 39 -10.86 12.35 -0.04
N VAL A 40 -11.85 11.49 -0.34
CA VAL A 40 -12.79 11.65 -1.45
C VAL A 40 -14.14 12.12 -0.91
N PRO A 41 -14.59 13.35 -1.20
CA PRO A 41 -15.88 13.85 -0.77
C PRO A 41 -17.04 12.94 -1.20
N ASN A 42 -17.98 12.72 -0.28
CA ASN A 42 -19.18 11.88 -0.46
C ASN A 42 -18.90 10.38 -0.68
N LEU A 43 -17.68 9.89 -0.41
CA LEU A 43 -17.37 8.46 -0.47
C LEU A 43 -17.49 7.81 0.92
N ALA A 44 -18.48 6.92 1.09
CA ALA A 44 -18.62 6.12 2.31
C ALA A 44 -17.38 5.24 2.54
N SER A 45 -16.91 5.13 3.79
CA SER A 45 -15.64 4.45 4.10
C SER A 45 -15.57 3.97 5.55
N LYS A 46 -14.59 3.10 5.83
CA LYS A 46 -14.07 2.99 7.20
C LYS A 46 -13.57 4.38 7.65
N PRO A 47 -13.86 4.82 8.89
CA PRO A 47 -13.46 6.12 9.40
C PRO A 47 -11.99 6.12 9.83
N ILE A 48 -11.09 5.89 8.85
CA ILE A 48 -9.64 5.85 9.02
C ILE A 48 -9.03 6.88 8.07
N ILE A 49 -8.18 7.76 8.60
CA ILE A 49 -7.45 8.75 7.81
C ILE A 49 -6.17 8.11 7.30
N ASP A 50 -6.02 7.99 5.98
CA ASP A 50 -4.80 7.54 5.33
C ASP A 50 -3.99 8.75 4.85
N ILE A 51 -2.71 8.79 5.22
CA ILE A 51 -1.79 9.89 4.92
C ILE A 51 -0.56 9.32 4.27
N ILE A 52 -0.10 9.90 3.15
CA ILE A 52 1.26 9.69 2.66
C ILE A 52 2.16 10.81 3.17
N ALA A 53 3.32 10.44 3.72
CA ALA A 53 4.45 11.34 3.91
C ALA A 53 5.56 10.99 2.92
N GLU A 54 5.86 11.94 2.04
CA GLU A 54 7.00 11.89 1.13
C GLU A 54 8.19 12.58 1.80
N VAL A 55 9.30 11.84 1.96
CA VAL A 55 10.53 12.31 2.61
C VAL A 55 11.75 12.02 1.74
N ASN A 56 12.79 12.85 1.82
CA ASN A 56 14.07 12.52 1.17
C ASN A 56 14.85 11.47 1.97
N ASP A 57 14.81 11.59 3.30
CA ASP A 57 15.46 10.68 4.23
C ASP A 57 14.43 10.10 5.21
N ILE A 58 14.49 8.78 5.39
CA ILE A 58 13.55 8.01 6.20
C ILE A 58 14.18 7.53 7.52
N THR A 59 15.49 7.73 7.69
CA THR A 59 16.30 7.14 8.77
C THR A 59 15.75 7.46 10.16
N LEU A 60 15.31 8.70 10.39
CA LEU A 60 14.80 9.15 11.69
C LEU A 60 13.28 9.05 11.84
N ALA A 61 12.57 8.52 10.83
CA ALA A 61 11.11 8.51 10.83
C ALA A 61 10.53 7.74 12.02
N ASP A 62 11.12 6.60 12.39
CA ASP A 62 10.66 5.80 13.53
C ASP A 62 10.70 6.58 14.84
N VAL A 63 11.88 7.13 15.16
CA VAL A 63 12.11 7.86 16.41
C VAL A 63 11.17 9.06 16.51
N LEU A 64 11.10 9.87 15.44
CA LEU A 64 10.31 11.10 15.42
C LEU A 64 8.80 10.83 15.46
N LEU A 65 8.32 9.79 14.77
CA LEU A 65 6.89 9.47 14.72
C LEU A 65 6.42 8.77 15.99
N THR A 66 7.25 7.93 16.61
CA THR A 66 6.93 7.31 17.90
C THR A 66 6.77 8.35 19.01
N GLN A 67 7.57 9.42 19.01
CA GLN A 67 7.42 10.53 19.97
C GLN A 67 6.06 11.22 19.90
N ILE A 68 5.38 11.19 18.74
CA ILE A 68 4.04 11.78 18.56
C ILE A 68 2.92 10.72 18.53
N GLY A 69 3.20 9.51 19.03
CA GLY A 69 2.22 8.46 19.29
C GLY A 69 1.96 7.47 18.15
N TYR A 70 2.79 7.44 17.11
CA TYR A 70 2.70 6.44 16.06
C TYR A 70 3.42 5.14 16.44
N ARG A 71 2.81 4.01 16.08
CA ARG A 71 3.42 2.68 16.18
C ARG A 71 3.81 2.19 14.80
N TYR A 72 5.06 1.79 14.63
CA TYR A 72 5.51 1.14 13.39
C TYR A 72 4.82 -0.21 13.19
N LYS A 73 4.43 -0.49 11.95
CA LYS A 73 3.67 -1.69 11.57
C LYS A 73 4.38 -2.58 10.54
N GLY A 74 5.57 -2.19 10.08
CA GLY A 74 6.29 -2.91 9.03
C GLY A 74 5.89 -2.50 7.61
N GLU A 75 6.39 -3.26 6.63
CA GLU A 75 6.16 -3.03 5.20
C GLU A 75 4.85 -3.67 4.70
N TYR A 76 4.38 -4.72 5.38
CA TYR A 76 3.31 -5.63 4.90
C TYR A 76 3.59 -6.14 3.48
N ASN A 77 2.81 -5.67 2.49
CA ASN A 77 2.90 -6.07 1.09
C ASN A 77 3.58 -5.02 0.20
N LEU A 78 4.13 -3.95 0.78
CA LEU A 78 4.71 -2.81 0.09
C LEU A 78 6.17 -2.64 0.52
N PRO A 79 7.13 -3.24 -0.20
CA PRO A 79 8.54 -3.09 0.12
C PRO A 79 8.99 -1.63 0.05
N LEU A 80 9.94 -1.26 0.90
CA LEU A 80 10.47 0.08 1.12
C LEU A 80 9.47 1.12 1.67
N ARG A 81 8.23 0.72 2.01
CA ARG A 81 7.28 1.56 2.73
C ARG A 81 7.43 1.38 4.23
N ARG A 82 7.44 2.47 4.99
CA ARG A 82 7.19 2.40 6.44
C ARG A 82 5.74 2.74 6.75
N LEU A 83 4.97 1.77 7.23
CA LEU A 83 3.59 2.01 7.68
C LEU A 83 3.56 2.24 9.19
N TYR A 84 2.83 3.26 9.60
CA TYR A 84 2.56 3.56 11.01
C TYR A 84 1.06 3.63 11.28
N ASP A 85 0.69 3.25 12.50
CA ASP A 85 -0.66 3.32 13.04
C ASP A 85 -0.71 4.24 14.24
N LYS A 86 -1.73 5.09 14.29
CA LYS A 86 -2.08 5.88 15.48
C LYS A 86 -3.52 5.55 15.89
N SER A 87 -3.62 4.76 16.96
CA SER A 87 -4.88 4.40 17.61
C SER A 87 -5.92 3.70 16.73
N GLY A 88 -5.52 3.09 15.61
CA GLY A 88 -6.45 2.48 14.65
C GLY A 88 -7.30 3.47 13.86
N LYS A 89 -6.99 4.78 13.97
CA LYS A 89 -7.75 5.87 13.34
C LYS A 89 -6.97 6.59 12.25
N ILE A 90 -5.64 6.53 12.30
CA ILE A 90 -4.77 7.18 11.32
C ILE A 90 -3.70 6.18 10.87
N TYR A 91 -3.58 5.99 9.57
CA TYR A 91 -2.50 5.25 8.94
C TYR A 91 -1.60 6.22 8.18
N LEU A 92 -0.32 6.21 8.53
CA LEU A 92 0.70 7.03 7.90
C LEU A 92 1.64 6.13 7.09
N HIS A 93 1.63 6.34 5.78
CA HIS A 93 2.46 5.65 4.81
C HIS A 93 3.65 6.55 4.47
N VAL A 94 4.85 6.23 4.97
CA VAL A 94 6.05 7.01 4.69
C VAL A 94 6.80 6.39 3.51
N HIS A 95 7.05 7.21 2.49
CA HIS A 95 7.75 6.85 1.27
C HIS A 95 8.89 7.82 0.99
N LYS A 96 9.97 7.32 0.37
CA LYS A 96 10.99 8.20 -0.19
C LYS A 96 10.46 8.97 -1.41
N THR A 97 10.95 10.19 -1.61
CA THR A 97 10.71 11.01 -2.81
C THR A 97 10.91 10.20 -4.08
N GLY A 98 9.98 10.33 -5.03
CA GLY A 98 9.99 9.58 -6.30
C GLY A 98 9.43 8.16 -6.21
N SER A 99 8.88 7.74 -5.07
CA SER A 99 8.16 6.46 -4.98
C SER A 99 6.88 6.47 -5.84
N PRO A 100 6.70 5.52 -6.76
CA PRO A 100 5.50 5.46 -7.62
C PRO A 100 4.22 5.16 -6.83
N GLU A 101 4.34 4.68 -5.59
CA GLU A 101 3.20 4.54 -4.66
C GLU A 101 2.52 5.88 -4.36
N ILE A 102 3.27 6.97 -4.35
CA ILE A 102 2.74 8.31 -4.08
C ILE A 102 1.79 8.69 -5.22
N GLU A 103 2.30 8.65 -6.45
CA GLU A 103 1.51 8.95 -7.65
C GLU A 103 0.30 8.02 -7.77
N SER A 104 0.49 6.70 -7.62
CA SER A 104 -0.59 5.71 -7.70
C SER A 104 -1.77 6.03 -6.76
N ASN A 105 -1.49 6.45 -5.53
CA ASN A 105 -2.54 6.82 -4.58
C ASN A 105 -3.19 8.16 -4.93
N LEU A 106 -2.42 9.13 -5.42
CA LEU A 106 -2.93 10.44 -5.82
C LEU A 106 -3.84 10.35 -7.04
N VAL A 107 -3.42 9.65 -8.09
CA VAL A 107 -4.22 9.46 -9.31
C VAL A 107 -5.51 8.68 -9.02
N PHE A 108 -5.44 7.64 -8.18
CA PHE A 108 -6.65 6.92 -7.76
C PHE A 108 -7.63 7.82 -7.00
N ARG A 109 -7.13 8.61 -6.02
CA ARG A 109 -7.94 9.59 -5.28
C ARG A 109 -8.59 10.60 -6.22
N ASP A 110 -7.78 11.23 -7.06
CA ASP A 110 -8.23 12.35 -7.89
C ASP A 110 -9.19 11.88 -8.98
N TYR A 111 -8.99 10.68 -9.51
CA TYR A 111 -9.96 10.02 -10.39
C TYR A 111 -11.33 9.88 -9.71
N LEU A 112 -11.39 9.36 -8.48
CA LEU A 112 -12.65 9.21 -7.76
C LEU A 112 -13.30 10.54 -7.37
N ARG A 113 -12.52 11.60 -7.15
CA ARG A 113 -13.05 12.95 -6.91
C ARG A 113 -13.73 13.53 -8.15
N GLN A 114 -13.22 13.22 -9.33
CA GLN A 114 -13.73 13.74 -10.60
C GLN A 114 -14.82 12.85 -11.22
N ASN A 115 -14.94 11.59 -10.79
CA ASN A 115 -15.85 10.62 -11.39
C ASN A 115 -16.89 10.10 -10.38
N LYS A 116 -18.07 10.74 -10.35
CA LYS A 116 -19.18 10.34 -9.47
C LYS A 116 -19.56 8.87 -9.63
N GLY A 117 -19.68 8.36 -10.87
CA GLY A 117 -20.05 6.97 -11.12
C GLY A 117 -19.07 5.97 -10.49
N ALA A 118 -17.77 6.16 -10.73
CA ALA A 118 -16.73 5.31 -10.15
C ALA A 118 -16.68 5.40 -8.61
N ARG A 119 -16.89 6.60 -8.06
CA ARG A 119 -17.00 6.79 -6.61
C ARG A 119 -18.15 5.98 -6.01
N ASP A 120 -19.33 6.06 -6.61
CA ASP A 120 -20.53 5.41 -6.12
C ASP A 120 -20.42 3.87 -6.28
N GLU A 121 -19.85 3.39 -7.38
CA GLU A 121 -19.49 1.97 -7.59
C GLU A 121 -18.52 1.47 -6.50
N TYR A 122 -17.48 2.24 -6.19
CA TYR A 122 -16.54 1.88 -5.15
C TYR A 122 -17.17 1.86 -3.75
N ALA A 123 -18.12 2.76 -3.49
CA ALA A 123 -18.88 2.77 -2.24
C ALA A 123 -19.72 1.48 -2.12
N ALA A 124 -20.47 1.13 -3.17
CA ALA A 124 -21.30 -0.07 -3.21
C ALA A 124 -20.46 -1.34 -3.01
N LEU A 125 -19.32 -1.47 -3.71
CA LEU A 125 -18.40 -2.59 -3.55
C LEU A 125 -17.93 -2.74 -2.10
N LYS A 126 -17.53 -1.65 -1.45
CA LYS A 126 -17.08 -1.70 -0.05
C LYS A 126 -18.18 -2.11 0.92
N ILE A 127 -19.40 -1.63 0.69
CA ILE A 127 -20.57 -2.01 1.49
C ILE A 127 -20.85 -3.50 1.32
N GLU A 128 -20.83 -4.00 0.08
CA GLU A 128 -21.05 -5.42 -0.20
C GLU A 128 -19.99 -6.30 0.46
N LEU A 129 -18.71 -5.98 0.29
CA LEU A 129 -17.61 -6.72 0.91
C LEU A 129 -17.67 -6.71 2.44
N ALA A 130 -18.25 -5.67 3.04
CA ALA A 130 -18.37 -5.55 4.49
C ALA A 130 -19.50 -6.41 5.10
N LYS A 131 -20.44 -6.93 4.28
CA LYS A 131 -21.54 -7.79 4.75
C LYS A 131 -21.04 -9.15 5.26
N ASP A 132 -20.01 -9.70 4.63
CA ASP A 132 -19.40 -10.95 5.07
C ASP A 132 -18.32 -10.71 6.13
N ARG A 133 -18.56 -11.20 7.35
CA ARG A 133 -17.60 -11.10 8.47
C ARG A 133 -16.30 -11.84 8.20
N ALA A 134 -16.31 -12.89 7.39
CA ALA A 134 -15.09 -13.58 6.98
C ALA A 134 -14.15 -12.64 6.23
N ASN A 135 -14.67 -11.58 5.60
CA ASN A 135 -13.85 -10.61 4.90
C ASN A 135 -12.98 -9.73 5.82
N ALA A 136 -13.28 -9.68 7.12
CA ALA A 136 -12.49 -8.97 8.11
C ALA A 136 -11.30 -9.78 8.66
N GLN A 137 -11.25 -11.09 8.37
CA GLN A 137 -10.17 -11.95 8.82
C GLN A 137 -8.88 -11.59 8.11
N LYS A 138 -7.79 -11.53 8.87
CA LYS A 138 -6.44 -11.26 8.34
C LYS A 138 -5.80 -12.59 7.96
N ALA A 139 -5.28 -12.65 6.74
CA ALA A 139 -4.33 -13.69 6.37
C ALA A 139 -3.01 -13.49 7.16
N PRO A 140 -2.12 -14.50 7.21
CA PRO A 140 -0.75 -14.37 7.73
C PRO A 140 0.02 -13.16 7.14
N THR A 141 -0.27 -12.79 5.89
CA THR A 141 0.27 -11.57 5.24
C THR A 141 -0.19 -10.25 5.87
N GLY A 142 -1.16 -10.27 6.78
CA GLY A 142 -1.81 -9.12 7.38
C GLY A 142 -2.88 -8.47 6.50
N ILE A 143 -3.05 -8.93 5.26
CA ILE A 143 -4.06 -8.44 4.31
C ILE A 143 -5.37 -9.17 4.58
N THR A 144 -6.48 -8.43 4.56
CA THR A 144 -7.82 -9.03 4.71
C THR A 144 -8.44 -9.38 3.35
N LYS A 145 -9.37 -10.34 3.31
CA LYS A 145 -10.16 -10.60 2.10
C LYS A 145 -10.92 -9.36 1.62
N TYR A 146 -11.36 -8.48 2.53
CA TYR A 146 -11.92 -7.17 2.17
C TYR A 146 -10.92 -6.28 1.40
N ASN A 147 -9.63 -6.31 1.75
CA ASN A 147 -8.62 -5.58 0.98
C ASN A 147 -8.44 -6.19 -0.41
N LEU A 148 -8.40 -7.52 -0.51
CA LEU A 148 -8.23 -8.24 -1.78
C LEU A 148 -9.43 -8.07 -2.72
N GLY A 149 -10.65 -8.11 -2.20
CA GLY A 149 -11.88 -7.96 -2.99
C GLY A 149 -12.03 -6.61 -3.71
N LYS A 150 -11.21 -5.62 -3.36
CA LYS A 150 -11.17 -4.30 -4.03
C LYS A 150 -10.12 -4.21 -5.14
N HIS A 151 -9.26 -5.22 -5.28
CA HIS A 151 -8.07 -5.14 -6.12
C HIS A 151 -8.44 -4.87 -7.58
N GLN A 152 -9.42 -5.60 -8.13
CA GLN A 152 -9.83 -5.44 -9.53
C GLN A 152 -10.37 -4.03 -9.81
N PHE A 153 -11.25 -3.52 -8.95
CA PHE A 153 -11.77 -2.16 -9.09
C PHE A 153 -10.65 -1.11 -9.05
N ILE A 154 -9.69 -1.25 -8.12
CA ILE A 154 -8.54 -0.33 -8.04
C ILE A 154 -7.70 -0.40 -9.32
N ALA A 155 -7.43 -1.60 -9.82
CA ALA A 155 -6.71 -1.81 -11.07
C ALA A 155 -7.40 -1.13 -12.26
N ASP A 156 -8.73 -1.27 -12.37
CA ASP A 156 -9.51 -0.67 -13.46
C ASP A 156 -9.49 0.86 -13.39
N VAL A 157 -9.59 1.45 -12.19
CA VAL A 157 -9.45 2.91 -12.01
C VAL A 157 -8.05 3.39 -12.39
N LEU A 158 -7.00 2.69 -11.96
CA LEU A 158 -5.62 3.06 -12.31
C LEU A 158 -5.39 2.99 -13.83
N ASN A 159 -5.98 2.02 -14.51
CA ASN A 159 -5.94 1.92 -15.97
C ASN A 159 -6.68 3.08 -16.65
N LYS A 160 -7.89 3.42 -16.18
CA LYS A 160 -8.68 4.55 -16.69
C LYS A 160 -8.03 5.91 -16.42
N ALA A 161 -7.28 6.00 -15.32
CA ALA A 161 -6.46 7.16 -14.96
C ALA A 161 -5.08 7.15 -15.66
N GLU A 162 -4.83 6.20 -16.56
CA GLU A 162 -3.60 6.05 -17.34
C GLU A 162 -2.31 5.99 -16.52
N PHE A 163 -2.39 5.50 -15.27
CA PHE A 163 -1.21 5.35 -14.43
C PHE A 163 -0.27 4.28 -15.00
N ARG A 164 1.01 4.62 -15.20
CA ARG A 164 2.06 3.73 -15.75
C ARG A 164 3.26 3.52 -14.83
N GLY A 165 3.19 3.95 -13.57
CA GLY A 165 4.30 3.82 -12.63
C GLY A 165 4.68 2.36 -12.33
N LEU A 166 5.94 2.14 -11.99
CA LEU A 166 6.52 0.82 -11.72
C LEU A 166 6.47 0.44 -10.23
N CYS A 167 5.41 -0.26 -9.84
CA CYS A 167 5.11 -0.58 -8.45
C CYS A 167 5.52 -2.01 -8.08
N VAL A 168 6.22 -2.21 -6.96
CA VAL A 168 6.62 -3.54 -6.47
C VAL A 168 5.76 -3.94 -5.28
N ARG A 169 5.33 -5.21 -5.22
CA ARG A 169 4.61 -5.78 -4.07
C ARG A 169 5.31 -7.04 -3.58
N PHE A 170 5.15 -7.34 -2.29
CA PHE A 170 5.33 -8.71 -1.82
C PHE A 170 4.10 -9.54 -2.13
N VAL A 171 4.33 -10.80 -2.42
CA VAL A 171 3.29 -11.80 -2.67
C VAL A 171 3.54 -13.01 -1.78
N SER A 172 2.45 -13.64 -1.32
CA SER A 172 2.49 -14.98 -0.72
C SER A 172 1.76 -15.98 -1.62
N CYS A 173 2.04 -17.27 -1.41
CA CYS A 173 1.34 -18.38 -2.08
C CYS A 173 -0.19 -18.36 -1.87
N GLU A 174 -0.68 -17.72 -0.80
CA GLU A 174 -2.12 -17.53 -0.53
C GLU A 174 -2.81 -16.53 -1.48
N GLN A 175 -2.05 -15.80 -2.30
CA GLN A 175 -2.59 -14.89 -3.31
C GLN A 175 -2.57 -15.57 -4.67
N GLU A 176 -3.51 -16.49 -4.87
CA GLU A 176 -3.65 -17.39 -6.03
C GLU A 176 -3.45 -16.72 -7.40
N TYR A 177 -3.90 -15.46 -7.56
CA TYR A 177 -3.72 -14.66 -8.78
C TYR A 177 -2.25 -14.53 -9.20
N TYR A 178 -1.34 -14.31 -8.26
CA TYR A 178 0.07 -14.13 -8.55
C TYR A 178 0.81 -15.45 -8.71
N TYR A 179 0.42 -16.47 -7.94
CA TYR A 179 0.99 -17.81 -8.04
C TYR A 179 0.79 -18.39 -9.44
N ASN A 180 -0.44 -18.27 -9.96
CA ASN A 180 -0.80 -18.75 -11.29
C ASN A 180 -0.10 -18.00 -12.42
N MET A 181 0.17 -16.70 -12.29
CA MET A 181 0.92 -15.98 -13.34
C MET A 181 2.43 -16.22 -13.27
N THR A 182 2.94 -16.72 -12.14
CA THR A 182 4.39 -16.77 -11.90
C THR A 182 5.00 -18.15 -12.02
N HIS A 183 4.32 -19.27 -11.69
CA HIS A 183 4.75 -20.68 -11.92
C HIS A 183 6.23 -21.03 -11.61
N ILE A 184 7.00 -20.15 -10.97
CA ILE A 184 8.46 -20.23 -10.74
C ILE A 184 8.75 -19.89 -9.27
N PHE A 185 7.73 -19.96 -8.41
CA PHE A 185 7.88 -19.74 -6.98
C PHE A 185 7.90 -21.07 -6.26
N PRO A 186 9.04 -21.47 -5.66
CA PRO A 186 9.03 -22.61 -4.78
C PRO A 186 8.13 -22.31 -3.58
N ASP A 187 7.37 -23.31 -3.16
CA ASP A 187 6.57 -23.27 -1.93
C ASP A 187 7.48 -23.48 -0.72
N ASP A 188 8.28 -22.45 -0.43
CA ASP A 188 9.29 -22.46 0.64
C ASP A 188 9.14 -21.19 1.48
N ALA A 189 8.85 -21.37 2.77
CA ALA A 189 8.66 -20.28 3.72
C ALA A 189 9.91 -19.39 3.91
N SER A 190 11.10 -19.86 3.51
CA SER A 190 12.35 -19.08 3.50
C SER A 190 12.48 -18.15 2.28
N CYS A 191 11.53 -18.21 1.35
CA CYS A 191 11.49 -17.37 0.17
C CYS A 191 10.62 -16.12 0.38
N LYS A 192 11.08 -15.01 -0.21
CA LYS A 192 10.25 -13.82 -0.42
C LYS A 192 9.99 -13.65 -1.90
N HIS A 193 8.72 -13.48 -2.24
CA HIS A 193 8.28 -13.28 -3.62
C HIS A 193 7.97 -11.82 -3.86
N PHE A 194 8.53 -11.31 -4.96
CA PHE A 194 8.32 -9.96 -5.45
C PHE A 194 7.61 -10.01 -6.78
N VAL A 195 6.72 -9.05 -6.98
CA VAL A 195 6.04 -8.83 -8.25
C VAL A 195 6.16 -7.38 -8.65
N LEU A 196 6.36 -7.16 -9.94
CA LEU A 196 6.48 -5.84 -10.56
C LEU A 196 5.26 -5.56 -11.42
N TYR A 197 4.60 -4.45 -11.10
CA TYR A 197 3.51 -3.87 -11.87
C TYR A 197 3.99 -2.69 -12.69
N GLU A 198 3.47 -2.57 -13.91
CA GLU A 198 3.45 -1.33 -14.68
C GLU A 198 2.00 -0.86 -14.78
N GLY A 199 1.70 0.24 -14.08
CA GLY A 199 0.30 0.61 -13.82
C GLY A 199 -0.39 -0.48 -13.00
N ALA A 200 -1.46 -1.05 -13.54
CA ALA A 200 -2.16 -2.20 -12.94
C ALA A 200 -1.81 -3.56 -13.58
N LYS A 201 -0.90 -3.59 -14.56
CA LYS A 201 -0.50 -4.83 -15.25
C LYS A 201 0.68 -5.47 -14.55
N LEU A 202 0.55 -6.73 -14.14
CA LEU A 202 1.70 -7.51 -13.68
C LEU A 202 2.63 -7.81 -14.86
N ILE A 203 3.89 -7.40 -14.78
CA ILE A 203 4.86 -7.55 -15.87
C ILE A 203 6.07 -8.41 -15.53
N ALA A 204 6.41 -8.55 -14.25
CA ALA A 204 7.51 -9.40 -13.81
C ALA A 204 7.36 -9.91 -12.39
N ALA A 205 8.17 -10.91 -12.06
CA ALA A 205 8.20 -11.57 -10.78
C ALA A 205 9.61 -12.08 -10.46
N ALA A 206 9.97 -12.10 -9.19
CA ALA A 206 11.25 -12.63 -8.71
C ALA A 206 11.10 -13.26 -7.33
N CYS A 207 11.89 -14.31 -7.09
CA CYS A 207 11.96 -15.04 -5.84
C CYS A 207 13.34 -14.85 -5.22
N LEU A 208 13.36 -14.42 -3.97
CA LEU A 208 14.56 -14.22 -3.18
C LEU A 208 14.57 -15.23 -2.03
N LYS A 209 15.60 -16.07 -1.97
CA LYS A 209 15.84 -16.95 -0.82
C LYS A 209 16.71 -16.22 0.19
N ILE A 210 16.31 -16.22 1.46
CA ILE A 210 17.06 -15.59 2.55
C ILE A 210 17.60 -16.68 3.48
N GLN A 211 18.92 -16.66 3.72
CA GLN A 211 19.63 -17.60 4.58
C GLN A 211 20.58 -16.83 5.50
N GLY A 212 20.13 -16.56 6.73
CA GLY A 212 20.86 -15.69 7.66
C GLY A 212 21.03 -14.28 7.07
N ASN A 213 22.29 -13.84 6.95
CA ASN A 213 22.65 -12.52 6.40
C ASN A 213 22.90 -12.52 4.89
N HIS A 214 22.56 -13.61 4.19
CA HIS A 214 22.70 -13.73 2.74
C HIS A 214 21.33 -13.84 2.08
N ALA A 215 21.22 -13.24 0.89
CA ALA A 215 20.04 -13.38 0.05
C ALA A 215 20.45 -13.63 -1.40
N SER A 216 19.75 -14.56 -2.06
CA SER A 216 20.02 -14.94 -3.45
C SER A 216 18.73 -14.97 -4.27
N ILE A 217 18.78 -14.44 -5.49
CA ILE A 217 17.67 -14.54 -6.43
C ILE A 217 17.69 -15.94 -6.99
N ILE A 218 16.69 -16.76 -6.64
CA ILE A 218 16.61 -18.14 -7.10
C ILE A 218 15.78 -18.28 -8.38
N ALA A 219 14.94 -17.29 -8.68
CA ALA A 219 14.17 -17.25 -9.90
C ALA A 219 13.68 -15.84 -10.23
N ALA A 220 13.61 -15.51 -11.51
CA ALA A 220 13.00 -14.27 -11.99
C ALA A 220 12.47 -14.43 -13.41
N LYS A 221 11.33 -13.81 -13.74
CA LYS A 221 10.79 -13.78 -15.11
C LYS A 221 9.99 -12.52 -15.40
N GLY A 222 9.79 -12.26 -16.69
CA GLY A 222 8.93 -11.18 -17.19
C GLY A 222 9.74 -10.02 -17.79
N LYS A 223 9.11 -8.84 -17.85
CA LYS A 223 9.68 -7.62 -18.43
C LYS A 223 10.25 -6.71 -17.35
N ASN A 224 11.19 -5.83 -17.72
CA ASN A 224 11.83 -4.89 -16.78
C ASN A 224 12.54 -5.57 -15.59
N LEU A 225 13.12 -6.76 -15.80
CA LEU A 225 13.85 -7.49 -14.75
C LEU A 225 14.98 -6.67 -14.13
N ASN A 226 15.72 -5.90 -14.93
CA ASN A 226 16.78 -5.02 -14.41
C ASN A 226 16.26 -4.03 -13.36
N TYR A 227 15.05 -3.49 -13.54
CA TYR A 227 14.42 -2.63 -12.55
C TYR A 227 14.06 -3.42 -11.29
N LEU A 228 13.38 -4.56 -11.45
CA LEU A 228 12.95 -5.40 -10.32
C LEU A 228 14.15 -5.87 -9.47
N LEU A 229 15.22 -6.34 -10.11
CA LEU A 229 16.41 -6.84 -9.40
C LEU A 229 17.14 -5.71 -8.67
N LYS A 230 17.30 -4.53 -9.29
CA LYS A 230 17.86 -3.34 -8.61
C LYS A 230 16.99 -2.90 -7.42
N PHE A 231 15.67 -2.97 -7.57
CA PHE A 231 14.75 -2.67 -6.49
C PHE A 231 14.92 -3.66 -5.32
N ILE A 232 15.01 -4.96 -5.60
CA ILE A 232 15.20 -6.00 -4.57
C ILE A 232 16.54 -5.81 -3.85
N LEU A 233 17.62 -5.48 -4.57
CA LEU A 233 18.92 -5.17 -3.95
C LEU A 233 18.84 -3.96 -3.02
N LYS A 234 18.17 -2.89 -3.46
CA LYS A 234 17.92 -1.71 -2.63
C LYS A 234 17.10 -2.03 -1.39
N TRP A 235 16.06 -2.86 -1.55
CA TRP A 235 15.24 -3.32 -0.44
C TRP A 235 16.04 -4.17 0.55
N TRP A 236 16.83 -5.14 0.06
CA TRP A 236 17.69 -5.99 0.89
C TRP A 236 18.65 -5.14 1.72
N GLY A 237 19.38 -4.22 1.08
CA GLY A 237 20.27 -3.30 1.78
C GLY A 237 19.58 -2.36 2.77
N ALA A 238 18.28 -2.12 2.64
CA ALA A 238 17.53 -1.29 3.59
C ALA A 238 17.04 -2.06 4.82
N ILE A 239 16.99 -3.39 4.78
CA ILE A 239 16.54 -4.22 5.90
C ILE A 239 17.69 -4.91 6.65
N THR A 240 18.89 -4.93 6.07
CA THR A 240 20.09 -5.50 6.70
C THR A 240 21.03 -4.47 7.32
N ASN A 241 20.81 -3.17 7.05
CA ASN A 241 21.52 -2.05 7.66
C ASN A 241 20.65 -1.42 8.75
#